data_AF-A0A7Z3H298-F1
#
_entry.id   AF-A0A7Z3H298-F1
#
_cell.length_a   1.000
_cell.length_b   1.000
_cell.length_c   1.000
_cell.angle_alpha   90.00
_cell.angle_beta   90.00
_cell.angle_gamma   90.00
#
_symmetry.space_group_name_H-M   'P 1'
#
loop_
_entity.id
_entity.type
_entity.pdbx_description
1 polymer ?
#
loop_
_entity_poly.entity_id
_entity_poly.type
_entity_poly.pdbx_seq_one_letter_code
_entity_poly.pdbx_strand_id
1 'polypeptide(L)'
;MRPKPPSMPTPSRIDTSADPSIQPPRLRPQGQIPPSHDSLSDPVISGNRPPGHQLPSTAITTPSRVEFSDLPERSRESATLLSRYLLSPGLLRNMQPANEEGLRYVVGRKFVDVKDSGTVHVEFDPNLGTYRAMDLYRKLAPGPALYRNAGESTWSPARQTDTAHPLKRPSADNRAAEAAVPTRQPRITLVPAQLKAATSELLGTHFARLYPQMTHGERVMQLRSYNLSPLQHVRLRDDLIAHPSELPEWVVQHKTRSLNTDDPGRYDALHQEIEPLLLPLRNGKLLLSRLGDYGDFSESVSREFLDGFIAKLGYLRNDSDCLYRTDIPALFRADERTPFEFYNDDRMLPRLKHPRGATTDKPVSATVSLKLVHEYAGKGIDSPDPVYLLYNNQKNKYPGRKPGDPANESGESDNDWSEASDVELDPERNYETVRHDQKIIFAYIIDTRKMEVVLREENHLLNAAARDKGAWFPEDELEALISASKRGIDSNRLWLLDSTLTRAAKVEDIAYEAGYQSRMDMEERTHRGAYNRYEYDALIDKAAQAGKPILTLGKDKEWFANDIIWPQ
;
A
#
# COMPACT_ATOMS: atom_id res chain seq x y z
N MET A 1 -37.09 21.44 9.56
CA MET A 1 -36.15 21.42 10.71
C MET A 1 -36.51 20.23 11.61
N ARG A 2 -35.54 19.64 12.32
CA ARG A 2 -35.76 18.52 13.27
C ARG A 2 -34.84 18.72 14.49
N PRO A 3 -35.27 18.45 15.73
CA PRO A 3 -34.45 18.74 16.92
C PRO A 3 -33.20 17.86 17.03
N LYS A 4 -32.15 18.39 17.68
CA LYS A 4 -30.92 17.68 18.02
C LYS A 4 -31.07 17.08 19.44
N PRO A 5 -30.69 15.82 19.69
CA PRO A 5 -30.78 15.22 21.04
C PRO A 5 -29.75 15.84 22.01
N PRO A 6 -30.02 15.80 23.33
CA PRO A 6 -29.13 16.35 24.35
C PRO A 6 -27.89 15.48 24.60
N SER A 7 -26.79 16.13 24.98
CA SER A 7 -25.52 15.50 25.38
C SER A 7 -25.55 15.03 26.84
N MET A 8 -24.97 13.85 27.11
CA MET A 8 -24.81 13.32 28.47
C MET A 8 -23.64 14.00 29.24
N PRO A 9 -23.69 14.04 30.58
CA PRO A 9 -22.68 14.74 31.39
C PRO A 9 -21.39 13.93 31.59
N THR A 10 -20.26 14.64 31.72
CA THR A 10 -18.93 14.10 32.05
C THR A 10 -18.85 13.69 33.53
N PRO A 11 -18.22 12.54 33.88
CA PRO A 11 -17.97 12.17 35.27
C PRO A 11 -16.90 13.06 35.93
N SER A 12 -17.07 13.33 37.23
CA SER A 12 -16.21 14.24 37.99
C SER A 12 -14.78 13.69 38.20
N ARG A 13 -13.80 14.59 38.11
CA ARG A 13 -12.41 14.33 38.52
C ARG A 13 -12.32 14.37 40.04
N ILE A 14 -11.68 13.37 40.67
CA ILE A 14 -11.39 13.37 42.10
C ILE A 14 -10.04 14.05 42.32
N ASP A 15 -10.00 15.09 43.14
CA ASP A 15 -8.76 15.68 43.64
C ASP A 15 -8.17 14.84 44.79
N THR A 16 -6.86 14.66 44.78
CA THR A 16 -6.08 14.24 45.96
C THR A 16 -4.82 15.08 45.99
N SER A 17 -4.72 15.97 46.99
CA SER A 17 -3.56 16.86 47.17
C SER A 17 -2.38 16.13 47.81
N ALA A 18 -1.16 16.46 47.38
CA ALA A 18 0.09 16.03 48.01
C ALA A 18 1.11 17.19 47.98
N ASP A 19 1.90 17.29 49.04
CA ASP A 19 2.63 18.50 49.45
C ASP A 19 3.93 18.77 48.64
N PRO A 20 4.33 20.02 48.36
CA PRO A 20 5.48 20.33 47.51
C PRO A 20 6.76 20.60 48.32
N SER A 21 7.82 19.81 48.11
CA SER A 21 9.17 20.13 48.61
C SER A 21 10.28 19.52 47.75
N ILE A 22 11.49 20.07 47.92
CA ILE A 22 12.76 19.67 47.30
C ILE A 22 12.84 19.89 45.77
N GLN A 23 13.30 21.09 45.40
CA GLN A 23 14.04 21.35 44.16
C GLN A 23 15.52 21.59 44.54
N PRO A 24 16.48 21.13 43.72
CA PRO A 24 17.41 22.10 43.10
C PRO A 24 17.87 21.66 41.69
N PRO A 25 18.74 22.42 40.99
CA PRO A 25 18.45 23.75 40.48
C PRO A 25 18.66 23.85 38.95
N ARG A 26 18.03 24.84 38.30
CA ARG A 26 18.32 25.19 36.90
C ARG A 26 19.59 26.03 36.80
N LEU A 27 20.37 25.85 35.72
CA LEU A 27 21.33 26.85 35.24
C LEU A 27 20.82 27.50 33.93
N ARG A 28 21.04 28.81 33.82
CA ARG A 28 20.87 29.67 32.63
C ARG A 28 22.09 30.59 32.54
N PRO A 29 22.52 30.96 31.33
CA PRO A 29 22.41 32.36 30.85
C PRO A 29 21.51 32.41 29.60
N GLN A 30 20.74 33.44 29.21
CA GLN A 30 20.69 34.91 29.40
C GLN A 30 21.52 35.77 28.40
N GLY A 31 20.86 36.80 27.82
CA GLY A 31 21.32 37.68 26.72
C GLY A 31 20.41 37.55 25.48
N GLN A 32 19.35 38.35 25.26
CA GLN A 32 19.19 39.79 24.91
C GLN A 32 19.11 40.07 23.38
N ILE A 33 18.43 41.18 23.02
CA ILE A 33 17.80 41.57 21.72
C ILE A 33 17.71 43.13 21.68
N PRO A 34 17.16 43.86 20.67
CA PRO A 34 17.00 43.68 19.21
C PRO A 34 17.90 44.76 18.49
N PRO A 35 17.55 45.59 17.46
CA PRO A 35 16.51 45.63 16.38
C PRO A 35 17.19 45.50 14.96
N SER A 36 16.82 46.02 13.77
CA SER A 36 15.94 47.14 13.29
C SER A 36 15.51 47.01 11.80
N HIS A 37 14.46 47.76 11.43
CA HIS A 37 14.16 48.55 10.19
C HIS A 37 14.95 48.31 8.86
N ASP A 38 14.37 48.43 7.64
CA ASP A 38 13.25 49.31 7.23
C ASP A 38 12.49 48.92 5.91
N SER A 39 11.18 49.17 5.92
CA SER A 39 10.28 49.86 4.95
C SER A 39 10.52 49.99 3.41
N LEU A 40 9.40 49.80 2.68
CA LEU A 40 8.80 50.65 1.59
C LEU A 40 9.00 50.41 0.05
N SER A 41 7.84 50.32 -0.63
CA SER A 41 7.42 50.96 -1.92
C SER A 41 7.20 50.14 -3.21
N ASP A 42 5.96 50.23 -3.70
CA ASP A 42 5.39 49.88 -5.04
C ASP A 42 5.41 51.15 -5.96
N PRO A 43 5.17 51.12 -7.30
CA PRO A 43 3.77 51.31 -7.78
C PRO A 43 3.35 50.85 -9.22
N VAL A 44 2.21 50.12 -9.28
CA VAL A 44 0.92 50.37 -10.03
C VAL A 44 0.85 50.73 -11.56
N ILE A 45 -0.26 50.30 -12.21
CA ILE A 45 -1.00 50.82 -13.44
C ILE A 45 -0.94 49.89 -14.69
N SER A 46 -2.01 49.57 -15.47
CA SER A 46 -3.49 49.51 -15.34
C SER A 46 -4.12 48.97 -16.68
N GLY A 47 -5.39 48.47 -16.75
CA GLY A 47 -6.14 48.41 -18.03
C GLY A 47 -7.22 47.34 -18.36
N ASN A 48 -8.44 47.47 -17.82
CA ASN A 48 -9.79 47.21 -18.43
C ASN A 48 -10.15 46.01 -19.39
N ARG A 49 -10.85 45.01 -18.81
CA ARG A 49 -12.13 44.30 -19.16
C ARG A 49 -12.70 44.11 -20.62
N PRO A 50 -13.31 42.91 -20.89
CA PRO A 50 -14.34 42.62 -21.93
C PRO A 50 -15.80 42.55 -21.35
N PRO A 51 -16.88 42.26 -22.15
CA PRO A 51 -17.50 40.90 -22.15
C PRO A 51 -18.39 40.47 -23.38
N GLY A 52 -18.77 39.16 -23.46
CA GLY A 52 -20.05 38.65 -24.04
C GLY A 52 -19.97 37.71 -25.27
N HIS A 53 -20.94 36.81 -25.56
CA HIS A 53 -22.04 36.23 -24.74
C HIS A 53 -22.73 34.99 -25.42
N GLN A 54 -23.29 34.08 -24.60
CA GLN A 54 -24.45 33.16 -24.84
C GLN A 54 -24.34 31.81 -25.64
N LEU A 55 -25.17 30.86 -25.16
CA LEU A 55 -25.54 29.47 -25.54
C LEU A 55 -27.09 29.43 -25.75
N PRO A 56 -27.82 28.29 -25.98
CA PRO A 56 -27.49 26.85 -26.09
C PRO A 56 -27.86 26.27 -27.52
N SER A 57 -28.61 25.19 -27.85
CA SER A 57 -29.41 24.17 -27.13
C SER A 57 -29.93 22.99 -28.01
N THR A 58 -30.00 21.75 -27.47
CA THR A 58 -31.05 20.67 -27.65
C THR A 58 -31.46 20.13 -29.07
N ALA A 59 -31.99 18.90 -29.29
CA ALA A 59 -32.22 17.68 -28.46
C ALA A 59 -32.67 16.42 -29.26
N ILE A 60 -32.20 15.22 -28.85
CA ILE A 60 -32.81 13.85 -28.97
C ILE A 60 -33.01 13.37 -30.47
N THR A 61 -33.56 12.24 -30.99
CA THR A 61 -34.50 11.14 -30.61
C THR A 61 -34.28 9.83 -31.42
N THR A 62 -34.89 8.70 -31.01
CA THR A 62 -34.90 7.33 -31.62
C THR A 62 -36.32 6.95 -32.15
N PRO A 63 -36.79 5.69 -32.42
CA PRO A 63 -36.20 4.32 -32.50
C PRO A 63 -36.62 3.52 -33.80
N SER A 64 -36.32 2.22 -34.03
CA SER A 64 -37.16 1.06 -33.58
C SER A 64 -36.69 -0.35 -34.05
N ARG A 65 -36.71 -1.32 -33.10
CA ARG A 65 -37.25 -2.71 -33.16
C ARG A 65 -36.86 -3.75 -34.26
N VAL A 66 -36.41 -4.95 -33.83
CA VAL A 66 -36.95 -6.33 -34.11
C VAL A 66 -36.16 -7.38 -33.27
N GLU A 67 -36.78 -8.53 -32.98
CA GLU A 67 -36.25 -9.63 -32.12
C GLU A 67 -35.94 -10.91 -32.95
N PHE A 68 -35.12 -11.85 -32.43
CA PHE A 68 -35.49 -13.28 -32.23
C PHE A 68 -34.38 -14.17 -31.63
N SER A 69 -34.79 -15.05 -30.70
CA SER A 69 -34.28 -16.36 -30.23
C SER A 69 -32.78 -16.74 -30.12
N ASP A 70 -32.43 -17.06 -28.86
CA ASP A 70 -31.75 -18.28 -28.38
C ASP A 70 -30.20 -18.45 -28.39
N LEU A 71 -29.76 -19.29 -27.43
CA LEU A 71 -28.46 -19.23 -26.75
C LEU A 71 -27.50 -20.36 -27.14
N PRO A 72 -26.18 -20.20 -26.88
CA PRO A 72 -25.64 -20.62 -25.57
C PRO A 72 -25.01 -19.50 -24.74
N GLU A 73 -24.91 -19.71 -23.41
CA GLU A 73 -24.30 -18.75 -22.47
C GLU A 73 -22.83 -18.45 -22.78
N ARG A 74 -22.55 -17.30 -23.42
CA ARG A 74 -21.19 -16.71 -23.53
C ARG A 74 -20.96 -15.50 -22.61
N SER A 75 -21.91 -15.15 -21.75
CA SER A 75 -21.87 -13.93 -20.93
C SER A 75 -20.87 -13.98 -19.76
N ARG A 76 -20.44 -15.17 -19.31
CA ARG A 76 -19.68 -15.32 -18.06
C ARG A 76 -18.28 -14.70 -18.10
N GLU A 77 -17.50 -14.87 -19.16
CA GLU A 77 -16.10 -14.44 -19.19
C GLU A 77 -15.95 -12.90 -19.06
N SER A 78 -16.67 -12.13 -19.88
CA SER A 78 -16.68 -10.66 -19.79
C SER A 78 -17.20 -10.15 -18.43
N ALA A 79 -18.20 -10.83 -17.83
CA ALA A 79 -18.69 -10.49 -16.49
C ALA A 79 -17.64 -10.76 -15.40
N THR A 80 -16.89 -11.87 -15.49
CA THR A 80 -15.79 -12.18 -14.55
C THR A 80 -14.55 -11.28 -14.70
N LEU A 81 -14.44 -10.54 -15.81
CA LEU A 81 -13.47 -9.45 -15.95
C LEU A 81 -14.00 -8.15 -15.35
N LEU A 82 -15.28 -7.81 -15.61
CA LEU A 82 -15.90 -6.57 -15.11
C LEU A 82 -16.01 -6.53 -13.58
N SER A 83 -16.22 -7.68 -12.92
CA SER A 83 -16.42 -7.77 -11.47
C SER A 83 -15.33 -7.11 -10.62
N ARG A 84 -14.10 -6.98 -11.16
CA ARG A 84 -12.96 -6.33 -10.51
C ARG A 84 -13.00 -4.80 -10.50
N TYR A 85 -13.90 -4.21 -11.29
CA TYR A 85 -14.08 -2.76 -11.46
C TYR A 85 -15.39 -2.24 -10.86
N LEU A 86 -16.20 -3.13 -10.27
CA LEU A 86 -17.47 -2.78 -9.61
C LEU A 86 -17.20 -2.02 -8.31
N LEU A 87 -17.87 -0.88 -8.15
CA LEU A 87 -17.78 -0.07 -6.94
C LEU A 87 -18.53 -0.73 -5.78
N SER A 88 -17.99 -0.60 -4.57
CA SER A 88 -18.66 -1.11 -3.37
C SER A 88 -19.96 -0.35 -3.07
N PRO A 89 -21.02 -1.01 -2.57
CA PRO A 89 -22.29 -0.36 -2.26
C PRO A 89 -22.21 0.79 -1.23
N GLY A 90 -21.10 0.90 -0.50
CA GLY A 90 -20.82 2.05 0.38
C GLY A 90 -20.57 3.34 -0.39
N LEU A 91 -19.81 3.27 -1.49
CA LEU A 91 -19.45 4.45 -2.31
C LEU A 91 -20.67 5.00 -3.07
N LEU A 92 -21.65 4.14 -3.37
CA LEU A 92 -22.85 4.49 -4.15
C LEU A 92 -23.87 5.34 -3.37
N ARG A 93 -23.83 5.33 -2.03
CA ARG A 93 -24.92 5.86 -1.17
C ARG A 93 -25.25 7.34 -1.37
N ASN A 94 -24.32 8.14 -1.89
CA ASN A 94 -24.48 9.58 -2.13
C ASN A 94 -24.25 9.97 -3.61
N MET A 95 -24.20 9.01 -4.54
CA MET A 95 -23.99 9.31 -5.96
C MET A 95 -25.25 9.90 -6.60
N GLN A 96 -25.09 10.95 -7.39
CA GLN A 96 -26.15 11.48 -8.24
C GLN A 96 -26.60 10.45 -9.29
N PRO A 97 -27.86 10.51 -9.78
CA PRO A 97 -28.34 9.67 -10.88
C PRO A 97 -27.54 9.93 -12.17
N ALA A 98 -27.61 9.00 -13.12
CA ALA A 98 -27.00 9.16 -14.42
C ALA A 98 -27.71 10.27 -15.24
N ASN A 99 -26.95 11.01 -16.03
CA ASN A 99 -27.45 12.07 -16.91
C ASN A 99 -28.00 11.50 -18.25
N GLU A 100 -28.33 12.39 -19.21
CA GLU A 100 -28.88 11.99 -20.52
C GLU A 100 -27.92 11.12 -21.36
N GLU A 101 -26.60 11.20 -21.15
CA GLU A 101 -25.59 10.30 -21.75
C GLU A 101 -25.46 8.95 -21.03
N GLY A 102 -26.10 8.76 -19.88
CA GLY A 102 -25.90 7.58 -19.01
C GLY A 102 -24.63 7.66 -18.15
N LEU A 103 -24.11 8.86 -17.89
CA LEU A 103 -22.93 9.12 -17.07
C LEU A 103 -23.31 9.72 -15.71
N ARG A 104 -22.70 9.23 -14.63
CA ARG A 104 -22.71 9.85 -13.30
C ARG A 104 -21.38 10.58 -13.06
N TYR A 105 -21.42 11.64 -12.25
CA TYR A 105 -20.26 12.47 -11.95
C TYR A 105 -20.05 12.59 -10.43
N VAL A 106 -18.82 12.39 -9.98
CA VAL A 106 -18.41 12.59 -8.57
C VAL A 106 -17.00 13.17 -8.55
N VAL A 107 -16.83 14.40 -8.04
CA VAL A 107 -15.54 15.11 -7.90
C VAL A 107 -14.70 15.00 -9.19
N GLY A 108 -15.27 15.43 -10.31
CA GLY A 108 -14.65 15.42 -11.65
C GLY A 108 -14.54 14.04 -12.34
N ARG A 109 -14.66 12.92 -11.61
CA ARG A 109 -14.60 11.57 -12.17
C ARG A 109 -15.94 11.13 -12.78
N LYS A 110 -15.85 10.25 -13.79
CA LYS A 110 -16.99 9.71 -14.55
C LYS A 110 -17.27 8.25 -14.17
N PHE A 111 -18.54 7.90 -14.13
CA PHE A 111 -19.00 6.55 -13.77
C PHE A 111 -20.21 6.15 -14.63
N VAL A 112 -20.41 4.85 -14.84
CA VAL A 112 -21.58 4.31 -15.55
C VAL A 112 -22.20 3.16 -14.79
N ASP A 113 -23.52 3.00 -14.92
CA ASP A 113 -24.23 1.82 -14.44
C ASP A 113 -24.19 0.73 -15.51
N VAL A 114 -23.44 -0.35 -15.27
CA VAL A 114 -23.39 -1.49 -16.18
C VAL A 114 -24.55 -2.43 -15.88
N LYS A 115 -25.29 -2.76 -16.94
CA LYS A 115 -26.52 -3.55 -16.86
C LYS A 115 -26.26 -4.91 -16.20
N ASP A 116 -27.18 -5.29 -15.30
CA ASP A 116 -27.16 -6.53 -14.51
C ASP A 116 -25.86 -6.79 -13.72
N SER A 117 -25.02 -5.75 -13.53
CA SER A 117 -23.69 -5.86 -12.94
C SER A 117 -23.44 -4.85 -11.81
N GLY A 118 -23.77 -3.57 -12.03
CA GLY A 118 -23.54 -2.48 -11.07
C GLY A 118 -22.70 -1.33 -11.62
N THR A 119 -22.42 -0.32 -10.78
CA THR A 119 -21.72 0.91 -11.18
C THR A 119 -20.20 0.72 -11.22
N VAL A 120 -19.54 1.25 -12.26
CA VAL A 120 -18.07 1.24 -12.43
C VAL A 120 -17.52 2.64 -12.70
N HIS A 121 -16.25 2.88 -12.37
CA HIS A 121 -15.51 4.07 -12.80
C HIS A 121 -15.09 3.92 -14.28
N VAL A 122 -15.08 5.03 -15.04
CA VAL A 122 -14.73 5.01 -16.46
C VAL A 122 -13.89 6.20 -16.91
N GLU A 123 -13.00 5.94 -17.86
CA GLU A 123 -12.28 6.96 -18.63
C GLU A 123 -12.53 6.74 -20.12
N PHE A 124 -12.38 7.80 -20.92
CA PHE A 124 -12.61 7.72 -22.36
C PHE A 124 -11.33 7.25 -23.06
N ASP A 125 -11.42 6.16 -23.82
CA ASP A 125 -10.31 5.61 -24.60
C ASP A 125 -10.39 6.14 -26.05
N PRO A 126 -9.55 7.12 -26.44
CA PRO A 126 -9.64 7.73 -27.77
C PRO A 126 -9.29 6.75 -28.90
N ASN A 127 -8.61 5.63 -28.60
CA ASN A 127 -8.26 4.60 -29.58
C ASN A 127 -9.45 3.69 -29.91
N LEU A 128 -10.43 3.60 -29.01
CA LEU A 128 -11.67 2.81 -29.17
C LEU A 128 -12.91 3.67 -29.38
N GLY A 129 -12.80 4.99 -29.25
CA GLY A 129 -13.89 5.95 -29.41
C GLY A 129 -14.99 5.83 -28.35
N THR A 130 -14.73 5.18 -27.21
CA THR A 130 -15.73 4.91 -26.17
C THR A 130 -15.12 4.92 -24.75
N TYR A 131 -15.98 4.82 -23.75
CA TYR A 131 -15.57 4.64 -22.36
C TYR A 131 -15.09 3.22 -22.07
N ARG A 132 -14.09 3.11 -21.21
CA ARG A 132 -13.52 1.84 -20.74
C ARG A 132 -13.67 1.75 -19.21
N ALA A 133 -13.97 0.57 -18.70
CA ALA A 133 -13.96 0.33 -17.26
C ALA A 133 -12.54 0.56 -16.71
N MET A 134 -12.42 1.41 -15.70
CA MET A 134 -11.15 1.72 -15.04
C MET A 134 -11.28 1.42 -13.55
N ASP A 135 -10.21 0.95 -12.93
CA ASP A 135 -10.15 0.98 -11.46
C ASP A 135 -10.15 2.45 -11.01
N LEU A 136 -10.85 2.74 -9.90
CA LEU A 136 -10.97 4.10 -9.35
C LEU A 136 -9.62 4.64 -8.86
N TYR A 137 -8.69 3.75 -8.52
CA TYR A 137 -7.36 4.03 -8.02
C TYR A 137 -6.25 3.66 -9.03
N ARG A 138 -6.61 3.34 -10.28
CA ARG A 138 -5.73 2.88 -11.38
C ARG A 138 -4.88 1.64 -11.08
N LYS A 139 -5.20 0.85 -10.05
CA LYS A 139 -4.44 -0.35 -9.62
C LYS A 139 -4.59 -1.54 -10.56
N LEU A 140 -5.64 -1.55 -11.38
CA LEU A 140 -5.86 -2.54 -12.42
C LEU A 140 -5.56 -1.95 -13.79
N ALA A 141 -5.02 -2.78 -14.69
CA ALA A 141 -4.90 -2.45 -16.10
C ALA A 141 -6.26 -2.03 -16.70
N PRO A 142 -6.30 -1.16 -17.73
CA PRO A 142 -7.56 -0.68 -18.31
C PRO A 142 -8.47 -1.83 -18.76
N GLY A 143 -9.68 -1.88 -18.19
CA GLY A 143 -10.62 -3.01 -18.29
C GLY A 143 -11.33 -3.14 -19.63
N PRO A 144 -12.49 -3.83 -19.68
CA PRO A 144 -13.27 -3.95 -20.91
C PRO A 144 -13.80 -2.59 -21.39
N ALA A 145 -13.87 -2.42 -22.71
CA ALA A 145 -14.57 -1.30 -23.34
C ALA A 145 -16.08 -1.46 -23.15
N LEU A 146 -16.73 -0.37 -22.78
CA LEU A 146 -18.16 -0.28 -22.50
C LEU A 146 -18.85 0.54 -23.57
N TYR A 147 -20.06 0.13 -23.95
CA TYR A 147 -20.89 0.81 -24.93
C TYR A 147 -22.27 1.05 -24.32
N ARG A 148 -22.87 2.21 -24.61
CA ARG A 148 -24.18 2.58 -24.08
C ARG A 148 -25.27 1.70 -24.69
N ASN A 149 -26.19 1.21 -23.87
CA ASN A 149 -27.35 0.47 -24.34
C ASN A 149 -28.35 1.42 -25.02
N ALA A 150 -28.77 1.09 -26.25
CA ALA A 150 -29.63 1.96 -27.05
C ALA A 150 -31.01 2.15 -26.39
N GLY A 151 -31.37 3.41 -26.10
CA GLY A 151 -32.61 3.76 -25.41
C GLY A 151 -32.56 3.68 -23.88
N GLU A 152 -31.42 3.31 -23.29
CA GLU A 152 -31.24 3.23 -21.83
C GLU A 152 -30.18 4.25 -21.33
N SER A 153 -30.11 4.45 -20.02
CA SER A 153 -29.01 5.14 -19.33
C SER A 153 -27.90 4.16 -18.88
N THR A 154 -28.07 2.87 -19.14
CA THR A 154 -27.14 1.79 -18.77
C THR A 154 -26.11 1.53 -19.86
N TRP A 155 -25.01 0.88 -19.49
CA TRP A 155 -23.93 0.48 -20.38
C TRP A 155 -23.72 -1.04 -20.35
N SER A 156 -23.03 -1.59 -21.35
CA SER A 156 -22.66 -3.02 -21.44
C SER A 156 -21.23 -3.17 -22.00
N PRO A 157 -20.47 -4.20 -21.60
CA PRO A 157 -19.26 -4.60 -22.32
C PRO A 157 -19.59 -5.02 -23.76
N ALA A 158 -18.63 -4.85 -24.68
CA ALA A 158 -18.77 -5.37 -26.03
C ALA A 158 -18.98 -6.91 -26.03
N ARG A 159 -19.95 -7.39 -26.83
CA ARG A 159 -20.08 -8.83 -27.12
C ARG A 159 -18.99 -9.24 -28.11
N GLN A 160 -18.42 -10.44 -27.94
CA GLN A 160 -17.45 -11.01 -28.90
C GLN A 160 -18.12 -11.53 -30.18
N THR A 161 -18.85 -10.65 -30.86
CA THR A 161 -19.50 -10.84 -32.15
C THR A 161 -19.60 -9.47 -32.84
N ASP A 162 -18.44 -8.90 -33.20
CA ASP A 162 -18.23 -7.93 -34.30
C ASP A 162 -16.83 -7.26 -34.19
N THR A 163 -15.81 -8.02 -34.55
CA THR A 163 -14.46 -7.49 -34.87
C THR A 163 -13.92 -8.23 -36.09
N ALA A 164 -14.45 -7.88 -37.26
CA ALA A 164 -13.92 -8.37 -38.52
C ALA A 164 -12.51 -7.78 -38.75
N HIS A 165 -11.47 -8.61 -38.67
CA HIS A 165 -10.11 -8.24 -39.06
C HIS A 165 -9.93 -8.38 -40.59
N PRO A 166 -9.58 -7.30 -41.30
CA PRO A 166 -8.85 -7.38 -42.55
C PRO A 166 -7.39 -7.00 -42.35
N LEU A 167 -6.49 -8.00 -42.24
CA LEU A 167 -5.14 -7.91 -42.79
C LEU A 167 -4.58 -9.34 -42.95
N LYS A 168 -3.98 -9.64 -44.09
CA LYS A 168 -3.84 -11.00 -44.61
C LYS A 168 -2.39 -11.28 -45.07
N ARG A 169 -1.93 -12.51 -44.82
CA ARG A 169 -0.69 -13.17 -45.33
C ARG A 169 0.61 -12.92 -44.54
N PRO A 170 1.58 -13.87 -44.62
CA PRO A 170 1.37 -15.33 -44.53
C PRO A 170 2.42 -16.02 -43.63
N SER A 171 2.15 -17.28 -43.27
CA SER A 171 3.12 -18.14 -42.58
C SER A 171 4.29 -18.58 -43.48
N ALA A 172 5.43 -18.89 -42.86
CA ALA A 172 6.45 -19.79 -43.40
C ALA A 172 6.95 -20.70 -42.25
N ASP A 173 7.11 -22.00 -42.53
CA ASP A 173 7.54 -23.00 -41.54
C ASP A 173 9.03 -22.92 -41.19
N ASN A 174 9.37 -23.35 -39.97
CA ASN A 174 10.30 -24.48 -39.83
C ASN A 174 10.22 -25.15 -38.44
N ARG A 175 10.28 -26.48 -38.44
CA ARG A 175 10.50 -27.35 -37.26
C ARG A 175 11.97 -27.77 -37.20
N ALA A 176 12.55 -27.93 -36.01
CA ALA A 176 13.23 -29.15 -35.52
C ALA A 176 14.09 -28.88 -34.26
N ALA A 177 14.44 -29.97 -33.55
CA ALA A 177 15.41 -30.10 -32.45
C ALA A 177 15.19 -29.18 -31.21
N GLU A 178 14.76 -29.68 -30.04
CA GLU A 178 15.41 -30.64 -29.12
C GLU A 178 16.57 -30.08 -28.29
N ALA A 179 16.27 -29.81 -27.00
CA ALA A 179 17.13 -30.13 -25.86
C ALA A 179 16.26 -30.13 -24.58
N ALA A 180 16.19 -31.25 -23.85
CA ALA A 180 15.43 -31.33 -22.60
C ALA A 180 16.36 -31.20 -21.39
N VAL A 181 16.01 -30.35 -20.42
CA VAL A 181 16.72 -30.23 -19.12
C VAL A 181 15.69 -30.37 -17.99
N PRO A 182 15.81 -31.38 -17.10
CA PRO A 182 14.74 -31.73 -16.16
C PRO A 182 14.83 -30.98 -14.82
N THR A 183 14.58 -29.67 -14.82
CA THR A 183 14.39 -28.92 -13.56
C THR A 183 13.05 -29.27 -12.91
N ARG A 184 13.05 -30.21 -11.96
CA ARG A 184 11.95 -30.40 -11.00
C ARG A 184 11.83 -29.18 -10.07
N GLN A 185 11.17 -28.13 -10.53
CA GLN A 185 10.58 -27.16 -9.61
C GLN A 185 9.50 -27.88 -8.78
N PRO A 186 9.46 -27.70 -7.44
CA PRO A 186 8.37 -28.24 -6.63
C PRO A 186 7.06 -27.54 -7.01
N ARG A 187 6.01 -28.32 -7.32
CA ARG A 187 4.66 -27.80 -7.58
C ARG A 187 4.02 -27.32 -6.26
N ILE A 188 4.25 -26.06 -5.91
CA ILE A 188 3.52 -25.35 -4.82
C ILE A 188 2.04 -25.09 -5.21
N THR A 189 1.66 -25.38 -6.46
CA THR A 189 0.50 -24.82 -7.17
C THR A 189 -0.89 -25.40 -6.87
N LEU A 190 -1.07 -26.31 -5.90
CA LEU A 190 -2.33 -27.08 -5.74
C LEU A 190 -2.85 -27.35 -4.32
N VAL A 191 -2.10 -27.00 -3.26
CA VAL A 191 -2.55 -27.13 -1.85
C VAL A 191 -3.80 -26.28 -1.50
N PRO A 192 -3.94 -25.01 -1.95
CA PRO A 192 -4.99 -24.07 -1.55
C PRO A 192 -6.42 -24.61 -1.41
N ALA A 193 -6.99 -25.14 -2.51
CA ALA A 193 -8.41 -25.51 -2.57
C ALA A 193 -8.75 -26.73 -1.71
N GLN A 194 -7.75 -27.53 -1.32
CA GLN A 194 -7.96 -28.73 -0.51
C GLN A 194 -7.98 -28.43 1.00
N LEU A 195 -7.29 -27.38 1.47
CA LEU A 195 -7.16 -27.10 2.90
C LEU A 195 -8.49 -26.77 3.58
N LYS A 196 -9.20 -25.71 3.14
CA LYS A 196 -10.46 -25.31 3.78
C LYS A 196 -11.56 -26.37 3.64
N ALA A 197 -11.57 -27.11 2.53
CA ALA A 197 -12.42 -28.28 2.35
C ALA A 197 -12.08 -29.39 3.36
N ALA A 198 -10.81 -29.78 3.49
CA ALA A 198 -10.36 -30.82 4.43
C ALA A 198 -10.65 -30.44 5.89
N THR A 199 -10.37 -29.20 6.30
CA THR A 199 -10.68 -28.73 7.66
C THR A 199 -12.20 -28.72 7.91
N SER A 200 -13.01 -28.31 6.94
CA SER A 200 -14.47 -28.33 7.07
C SER A 200 -15.03 -29.75 7.17
N GLU A 201 -14.49 -30.70 6.40
CA GLU A 201 -14.87 -32.12 6.41
C GLU A 201 -14.40 -32.83 7.69
N LEU A 202 -13.19 -32.53 8.15
CA LEU A 202 -12.67 -32.99 9.45
C LEU A 202 -13.61 -32.58 10.57
N LEU A 203 -13.97 -31.30 10.67
CA LEU A 203 -14.85 -30.80 11.73
C LEU A 203 -16.30 -31.25 11.59
N GLY A 204 -16.84 -31.23 10.36
CA GLY A 204 -18.24 -31.48 10.06
C GLY A 204 -18.63 -32.96 9.99
N THR A 205 -17.73 -33.82 9.51
CA THR A 205 -18.01 -35.24 9.24
C THR A 205 -17.20 -36.18 10.12
N HIS A 206 -15.87 -36.04 10.13
CA HIS A 206 -15.01 -37.05 10.76
C HIS A 206 -14.95 -36.91 12.28
N PHE A 207 -14.65 -35.71 12.80
CA PHE A 207 -14.70 -35.42 14.24
C PHE A 207 -16.13 -35.50 14.79
N ALA A 208 -17.16 -35.27 13.97
CA ALA A 208 -18.55 -35.49 14.36
C ALA A 208 -18.86 -36.98 14.62
N ARG A 209 -18.15 -37.90 13.95
CA ARG A 209 -18.24 -39.35 14.15
C ARG A 209 -17.36 -39.85 15.29
N LEU A 210 -16.14 -39.33 15.41
CA LEU A 210 -15.21 -39.67 16.50
C LEU A 210 -15.68 -39.13 17.87
N TYR A 211 -16.34 -37.98 17.89
CA TYR A 211 -16.79 -37.30 19.10
C TYR A 211 -18.26 -36.84 19.00
N PRO A 212 -19.26 -37.75 18.92
CA PRO A 212 -20.67 -37.39 18.77
C PRO A 212 -21.21 -36.49 19.89
N GLN A 213 -20.60 -36.53 21.07
CA GLN A 213 -20.91 -35.70 22.23
C GLN A 213 -20.40 -34.25 22.13
N MET A 214 -19.48 -33.94 21.20
CA MET A 214 -18.89 -32.60 21.07
C MET A 214 -19.69 -31.69 20.14
N THR A 215 -19.98 -30.49 20.61
CA THR A 215 -20.43 -29.36 19.78
C THR A 215 -19.40 -29.05 18.68
N HIS A 216 -19.80 -28.24 17.69
CA HIS A 216 -18.87 -27.81 16.64
C HIS A 216 -17.70 -26.99 17.21
N GLY A 217 -17.94 -26.12 18.20
CA GLY A 217 -16.89 -25.33 18.85
C GLY A 217 -15.89 -26.20 19.63
N GLU A 218 -16.36 -27.22 20.34
CA GLU A 218 -15.46 -28.19 21.00
C GLU A 218 -14.65 -28.99 19.99
N ARG A 219 -15.23 -29.36 18.84
CA ARG A 219 -14.47 -30.02 17.74
C ARG A 219 -13.43 -29.09 17.11
N VAL A 220 -13.71 -27.80 16.97
CA VAL A 220 -12.72 -26.79 16.54
C VAL A 220 -11.57 -26.73 17.54
N MET A 221 -11.87 -26.58 18.84
CA MET A 221 -10.83 -26.55 19.88
C MET A 221 -10.04 -27.86 19.97
N GLN A 222 -10.69 -29.02 19.80
CA GLN A 222 -10.03 -30.32 19.76
C GLN A 222 -9.10 -30.44 18.56
N LEU A 223 -9.53 -30.04 17.34
CA LEU A 223 -8.67 -30.04 16.15
C LEU A 223 -7.47 -29.09 16.32
N ARG A 224 -7.73 -27.86 16.79
CA ARG A 224 -6.73 -26.83 17.09
C ARG A 224 -5.66 -27.33 18.07
N SER A 225 -6.05 -28.15 19.04
CA SER A 225 -5.15 -28.70 20.07
C SER A 225 -4.12 -29.73 19.58
N TYR A 226 -4.21 -30.20 18.32
CA TYR A 226 -3.17 -31.07 17.73
C TYR A 226 -2.00 -30.28 17.12
N ASN A 227 -2.18 -28.97 16.84
CA ASN A 227 -1.18 -28.10 16.21
C ASN A 227 -0.66 -28.66 14.87
N LEU A 228 -1.58 -29.01 13.98
CA LEU A 228 -1.26 -29.64 12.69
C LEU A 228 -0.95 -28.58 11.63
N SER A 229 -0.08 -28.94 10.68
CA SER A 229 0.18 -28.16 9.47
C SER A 229 -0.94 -28.33 8.41
N PRO A 230 -1.02 -27.42 7.41
CA PRO A 230 -1.93 -27.56 6.28
C PRO A 230 -1.92 -28.95 5.59
N LEU A 231 -0.77 -29.54 5.31
CA LEU A 231 -0.70 -30.90 4.72
C LEU A 231 -1.05 -31.99 5.74
N GLN A 232 -0.79 -31.78 7.03
CA GLN A 232 -1.25 -32.69 8.09
C GLN A 232 -2.78 -32.69 8.24
N HIS A 233 -3.47 -31.56 8.00
CA HIS A 233 -4.94 -31.54 7.90
C HIS A 233 -5.43 -32.42 6.74
N VAL A 234 -4.83 -32.28 5.55
CA VAL A 234 -5.18 -33.08 4.37
C VAL A 234 -4.93 -34.57 4.64
N ARG A 235 -3.76 -34.92 5.20
CA ARG A 235 -3.44 -36.30 5.60
C ARG A 235 -4.44 -36.86 6.61
N LEU A 236 -4.79 -36.10 7.64
CA LEU A 236 -5.72 -36.57 8.68
C LEU A 236 -7.13 -36.81 8.12
N ARG A 237 -7.59 -36.01 7.14
CA ARG A 237 -8.84 -36.30 6.42
C ARG A 237 -8.73 -37.65 5.71
N ASP A 238 -7.66 -37.87 4.94
CA ASP A 238 -7.51 -39.06 4.11
C ASP A 238 -7.36 -40.34 4.95
N ASP A 239 -6.61 -40.27 6.06
CA ASP A 239 -6.51 -41.36 7.04
C ASP A 239 -7.88 -41.68 7.70
N LEU A 240 -8.71 -40.67 7.99
CA LEU A 240 -10.05 -40.86 8.58
C LEU A 240 -11.13 -41.27 7.56
N ILE A 241 -10.93 -41.02 6.26
CA ILE A 241 -11.72 -41.63 5.20
C ILE A 241 -11.47 -43.14 5.15
N ALA A 242 -10.21 -43.57 5.33
CA ALA A 242 -9.85 -44.99 5.36
C ALA A 242 -10.21 -45.69 6.69
N HIS A 243 -10.00 -45.01 7.82
CA HIS A 243 -10.15 -45.56 9.18
C HIS A 243 -11.05 -44.67 10.07
N PRO A 244 -12.37 -44.62 9.80
CA PRO A 244 -13.29 -43.61 10.35
C PRO A 244 -13.64 -43.71 11.84
N SER A 245 -13.02 -44.61 12.59
CA SER A 245 -13.38 -44.95 13.98
C SER A 245 -12.28 -44.68 15.00
N GLU A 246 -11.06 -44.32 14.56
CA GLU A 246 -9.89 -44.17 15.42
C GLU A 246 -9.00 -43.04 14.90
N LEU A 247 -8.25 -42.36 15.78
CA LEU A 247 -7.26 -41.38 15.36
C LEU A 247 -5.93 -42.06 15.01
N PRO A 248 -5.30 -41.74 13.86
CA PRO A 248 -4.01 -42.29 13.52
C PRO A 248 -2.93 -42.00 14.57
N GLU A 249 -2.10 -42.98 14.88
CA GLU A 249 -1.06 -42.90 15.93
C GLU A 249 -0.14 -41.67 15.75
N TRP A 250 0.21 -41.32 14.51
CA TRP A 250 1.06 -40.18 14.19
C TRP A 250 0.48 -38.84 14.67
N VAL A 251 -0.84 -38.70 14.77
CA VAL A 251 -1.52 -37.50 15.27
C VAL A 251 -1.30 -37.35 16.78
N VAL A 252 -1.36 -38.47 17.51
CA VAL A 252 -1.12 -38.53 18.95
C VAL A 252 0.35 -38.24 19.25
N GLN A 253 1.26 -38.87 18.50
CA GLN A 253 2.70 -38.59 18.58
C GLN A 253 3.02 -37.12 18.26
N HIS A 254 2.45 -36.57 17.19
CA HIS A 254 2.65 -35.17 16.79
C HIS A 254 2.12 -34.19 17.83
N LYS A 255 0.95 -34.44 18.44
CA LYS A 255 0.42 -33.60 19.53
C LYS A 255 1.31 -33.63 20.78
N THR A 256 1.80 -34.80 21.18
CA THR A 256 2.76 -34.90 22.30
C THR A 256 4.03 -34.10 21.99
N ARG A 257 4.53 -34.14 20.75
CA ARG A 257 5.67 -33.32 20.33
C ARG A 257 5.34 -31.82 20.29
N SER A 258 4.22 -31.43 19.70
CA SER A 258 3.85 -30.03 19.49
C SER A 258 3.58 -29.30 20.82
N LEU A 259 3.09 -30.02 21.83
CA LEU A 259 2.90 -29.49 23.19
C LEU A 259 4.19 -29.42 24.02
N ASN A 260 5.21 -30.26 23.75
CA ASN A 260 6.48 -30.20 24.46
C ASN A 260 7.25 -28.91 24.08
N THR A 261 7.53 -28.04 25.05
CA THR A 261 8.30 -26.81 24.83
C THR A 261 9.76 -27.07 24.48
N ASP A 262 10.29 -28.19 24.95
CA ASP A 262 11.73 -28.48 24.97
C ASP A 262 12.13 -29.36 23.77
N ASP A 263 11.17 -29.78 22.93
CA ASP A 263 11.44 -30.51 21.69
C ASP A 263 11.79 -29.52 20.57
N PRO A 264 13.03 -29.53 20.04
CA PRO A 264 13.46 -28.56 19.01
C PRO A 264 12.73 -28.74 17.67
N GLY A 265 12.21 -29.96 17.43
CA GLY A 265 11.49 -30.38 16.23
C GLY A 265 9.97 -30.20 16.33
N ARG A 266 9.44 -29.63 17.42
CA ARG A 266 8.01 -29.37 17.61
C ARG A 266 7.36 -28.56 16.48
N TYR A 267 8.16 -27.78 15.75
CA TYR A 267 7.71 -26.88 14.67
C TYR A 267 7.96 -27.39 13.26
N ASP A 268 8.62 -28.53 13.06
CA ASP A 268 9.27 -28.84 11.78
C ASP A 268 8.27 -29.01 10.62
N ALA A 269 7.06 -29.53 10.88
CA ALA A 269 6.01 -29.62 9.86
C ALA A 269 5.51 -28.24 9.39
N LEU A 270 5.30 -27.28 10.31
CA LEU A 270 4.96 -25.90 9.93
C LEU A 270 6.12 -25.21 9.23
N HIS A 271 7.35 -25.42 9.70
CA HIS A 271 8.55 -24.79 9.14
C HIS A 271 8.74 -25.22 7.67
N GLN A 272 8.62 -26.52 7.37
CA GLN A 272 8.72 -27.07 6.02
C GLN A 272 7.62 -26.57 5.06
N GLU A 273 6.43 -26.22 5.57
CA GLU A 273 5.30 -25.80 4.75
C GLU A 273 5.14 -24.28 4.61
N ILE A 274 5.48 -23.52 5.65
CA ILE A 274 5.21 -22.07 5.75
C ILE A 274 6.45 -21.23 5.41
N GLU A 275 7.65 -21.59 5.88
CA GLU A 275 8.86 -20.78 5.61
C GLU A 275 9.13 -20.60 4.10
N PRO A 276 9.02 -21.64 3.24
CA PRO A 276 9.22 -21.48 1.79
C PRO A 276 8.22 -20.54 1.10
N LEU A 277 7.12 -20.17 1.77
CA LEU A 277 6.12 -19.24 1.25
C LEU A 277 6.47 -17.77 1.59
N LEU A 278 7.19 -17.51 2.68
CA LEU A 278 7.40 -16.15 3.21
C LEU A 278 8.15 -15.25 2.23
N LEU A 279 9.30 -15.68 1.71
CA LEU A 279 10.07 -14.86 0.76
C LEU A 279 9.35 -14.66 -0.59
N PRO A 280 8.72 -15.68 -1.21
CA PRO A 280 7.84 -15.47 -2.37
C PRO A 280 6.67 -14.52 -2.10
N LEU A 281 6.07 -14.57 -0.91
CA LEU A 281 4.95 -13.71 -0.49
C LEU A 281 5.39 -12.26 -0.31
N ARG A 282 6.45 -12.05 0.49
CA ARG A 282 7.11 -10.75 0.69
C ARG A 282 7.54 -10.10 -0.62
N ASN A 283 7.97 -10.89 -1.59
CA ASN A 283 8.40 -10.40 -2.90
C ASN A 283 7.27 -10.41 -3.95
N GLY A 284 5.99 -10.63 -3.58
CA GLY A 284 4.84 -10.59 -4.49
C GLY A 284 4.83 -11.65 -5.61
N LYS A 285 5.73 -12.62 -5.55
CA LYS A 285 5.84 -13.76 -6.49
C LYS A 285 4.80 -14.83 -6.16
N LEU A 286 4.32 -14.83 -4.92
CA LEU A 286 3.16 -15.52 -4.41
C LEU A 286 2.22 -14.45 -3.83
N LEU A 287 0.93 -14.48 -4.17
CA LEU A 287 -0.07 -13.60 -3.57
C LEU A 287 -0.91 -14.41 -2.58
N LEU A 288 -1.29 -13.86 -1.43
CA LEU A 288 -2.13 -14.58 -0.47
C LEU A 288 -3.48 -14.97 -1.09
N SER A 289 -4.03 -14.12 -1.96
CA SER A 289 -5.21 -14.40 -2.79
C SER A 289 -5.08 -15.67 -3.67
N ARG A 290 -3.85 -16.14 -3.97
CA ARG A 290 -3.58 -17.39 -4.70
C ARG A 290 -3.26 -18.58 -3.78
N LEU A 291 -2.87 -18.33 -2.53
CA LEU A 291 -2.89 -19.36 -1.48
C LEU A 291 -4.32 -19.75 -1.10
N GLY A 292 -5.32 -19.00 -1.54
CA GLY A 292 -6.72 -19.23 -1.18
C GLY A 292 -6.96 -18.82 0.26
N ASP A 293 -7.82 -19.55 0.96
CA ASP A 293 -8.30 -19.14 2.28
C ASP A 293 -7.36 -19.62 3.41
N TYR A 294 -6.11 -19.17 3.34
CA TYR A 294 -5.09 -19.36 4.39
C TYR A 294 -5.28 -18.39 5.57
N GLY A 295 -6.24 -17.45 5.54
CA GLY A 295 -6.48 -16.53 6.66
C GLY A 295 -6.81 -17.26 7.97
N ASP A 296 -7.57 -18.35 7.87
CA ASP A 296 -7.93 -19.22 8.99
C ASP A 296 -6.74 -20.04 9.55
N PHE A 297 -5.54 -19.99 8.95
CA PHE A 297 -4.36 -20.75 9.44
C PHE A 297 -3.98 -20.36 10.88
N SER A 298 -4.04 -19.06 11.20
CA SER A 298 -3.77 -18.59 12.56
C SER A 298 -4.80 -19.08 13.60
N GLU A 299 -5.95 -19.60 13.14
CA GLU A 299 -6.97 -20.25 13.98
C GLU A 299 -6.83 -21.78 14.06
N SER A 300 -6.18 -22.43 13.09
CA SER A 300 -6.08 -23.89 13.02
C SER A 300 -5.07 -24.51 14.00
N VAL A 301 -4.23 -23.70 14.64
CA VAL A 301 -3.23 -24.11 15.64
C VAL A 301 -3.38 -23.30 16.96
N SER A 302 -2.94 -23.85 18.10
CA SER A 302 -3.01 -23.14 19.39
C SER A 302 -2.16 -21.86 19.37
N ARG A 303 -2.58 -20.83 20.13
CA ARG A 303 -1.89 -19.54 20.14
C ARG A 303 -0.45 -19.68 20.65
N GLU A 304 -0.28 -20.45 21.70
CA GLU A 304 1.00 -20.69 22.39
C GLU A 304 2.00 -21.39 21.47
N PHE A 305 1.50 -22.30 20.62
CA PHE A 305 2.30 -22.95 19.59
C PHE A 305 2.64 -21.96 18.46
N LEU A 306 1.63 -21.23 17.95
CA LEU A 306 1.80 -20.26 16.86
C LEU A 306 2.76 -19.12 17.22
N ASP A 307 2.63 -18.52 18.40
CA ASP A 307 3.48 -17.42 18.85
C ASP A 307 4.94 -17.88 19.01
N GLY A 308 5.18 -19.11 19.49
CA GLY A 308 6.52 -19.70 19.53
C GLY A 308 7.08 -20.07 18.14
N PHE A 309 6.23 -20.46 17.19
CA PHE A 309 6.63 -20.69 15.79
C PHE A 309 7.02 -19.38 15.09
N ILE A 310 6.21 -18.34 15.27
CA ILE A 310 6.43 -16.97 14.79
C ILE A 310 7.76 -16.42 15.36
N ALA A 311 8.05 -16.66 16.63
CA ALA A 311 9.34 -16.33 17.24
C ALA A 311 10.51 -17.13 16.64
N LYS A 312 10.35 -18.44 16.37
CA LYS A 312 11.39 -19.26 15.69
C LYS A 312 11.70 -18.77 14.27
N LEU A 313 10.72 -18.14 13.59
CA LEU A 313 10.90 -17.48 12.28
C LEU A 313 11.52 -16.07 12.34
N GLY A 314 11.81 -15.54 13.54
CA GLY A 314 12.44 -14.24 13.75
C GLY A 314 11.50 -13.03 13.73
N TYR A 315 10.19 -13.24 13.90
CA TYR A 315 9.23 -12.15 14.07
C TYR A 315 9.13 -11.69 15.52
N LEU A 316 8.79 -10.42 15.68
CA LEU A 316 8.45 -9.77 16.95
C LEU A 316 7.00 -9.27 16.89
N ARG A 317 6.37 -9.03 18.05
CA ARG A 317 5.03 -8.42 18.17
C ARG A 317 5.16 -7.02 18.77
N ASN A 318 4.39 -6.06 18.25
CA ASN A 318 4.26 -4.72 18.83
C ASN A 318 3.01 -4.60 19.72
N ASP A 319 2.84 -3.44 20.37
CA ASP A 319 1.70 -3.15 21.27
C ASP A 319 0.32 -3.23 20.58
N SER A 320 0.28 -3.23 19.24
CA SER A 320 -0.92 -3.41 18.42
C SER A 320 -1.15 -4.87 18.00
N ASP A 321 -0.40 -5.82 18.57
CA ASP A 321 -0.38 -7.25 18.25
C ASP A 321 -0.03 -7.55 16.77
N CYS A 322 0.61 -6.60 16.06
CA CYS A 322 1.11 -6.79 14.70
C CYS A 322 2.49 -7.44 14.70
N LEU A 323 2.74 -8.30 13.72
CA LEU A 323 4.07 -8.88 13.48
C LEU A 323 4.97 -7.87 12.77
N TYR A 324 6.21 -7.81 13.22
CA TYR A 324 7.27 -7.06 12.56
C TYR A 324 8.59 -7.83 12.53
N ARG A 325 9.50 -7.36 11.69
CA ARG A 325 10.89 -7.81 11.59
C ARG A 325 11.84 -6.63 11.77
N THR A 326 13.08 -6.91 12.16
CA THR A 326 14.16 -5.89 12.33
C THR A 326 15.43 -6.21 11.54
N ASP A 327 15.42 -7.33 10.81
CA ASP A 327 16.49 -7.85 9.96
C ASP A 327 16.31 -7.53 8.47
N ILE A 328 15.18 -6.91 8.08
CA ILE A 328 14.95 -6.41 6.71
C ILE A 328 16.02 -5.36 6.38
N PRO A 329 16.93 -5.61 5.41
CA PRO A 329 18.09 -4.75 5.17
C PRO A 329 17.74 -3.34 4.72
N ALA A 330 16.71 -3.21 3.88
CA ALA A 330 16.27 -1.95 3.32
C ALA A 330 14.80 -1.98 2.91
N LEU A 331 14.19 -0.79 2.76
CA LEU A 331 12.98 -0.59 1.96
C LEU A 331 13.17 0.56 0.98
N PHE A 332 12.39 0.55 -0.10
CA PHE A 332 12.44 1.57 -1.15
C PHE A 332 11.26 2.55 -0.98
N ARG A 333 11.48 3.85 -1.16
CA ARG A 333 10.40 4.86 -1.14
C ARG A 333 10.54 5.86 -2.30
N ALA A 334 9.43 6.16 -2.96
CA ALA A 334 9.30 7.35 -3.79
C ALA A 334 8.85 8.52 -2.90
N ASP A 335 9.44 9.71 -3.06
CA ASP A 335 9.11 10.89 -2.25
C ASP A 335 9.37 12.19 -3.02
N GLU A 336 8.51 13.18 -2.81
CA GLU A 336 8.58 14.50 -3.43
C GLU A 336 9.65 15.40 -2.80
N ARG A 337 10.12 15.07 -1.60
CA ARG A 337 11.13 15.85 -0.86
C ARG A 337 12.52 15.61 -1.39
N THR A 338 13.30 16.69 -1.43
CA THR A 338 14.67 16.67 -1.96
C THR A 338 15.61 16.00 -0.93
N PRO A 339 16.79 15.49 -1.36
CA PRO A 339 17.80 15.02 -0.41
C PRO A 339 18.28 16.16 0.52
N PHE A 340 18.23 17.41 0.09
CA PHE A 340 18.67 18.56 0.89
C PHE A 340 17.64 18.93 1.95
N GLU A 341 16.34 18.77 1.66
CA GLU A 341 15.26 18.91 2.63
C GLU A 341 15.41 17.90 3.79
N PHE A 342 15.77 16.65 3.47
CA PHE A 342 16.07 15.64 4.49
C PHE A 342 17.35 15.93 5.28
N TYR A 343 18.42 16.34 4.61
CA TYR A 343 19.68 16.71 5.26
C TYR A 343 19.54 17.93 6.18
N ASN A 344 18.85 18.98 5.74
CA ASN A 344 18.66 20.21 6.51
C ASN A 344 17.83 20.02 7.78
N ASP A 345 17.04 18.94 7.84
CA ASP A 345 16.30 18.53 9.04
C ASP A 345 16.99 17.42 9.84
N ASP A 346 18.13 16.88 9.40
CA ASP A 346 18.76 15.61 9.86
C ASP A 346 17.89 14.34 9.72
N ARG A 347 16.72 14.40 9.05
CA ARG A 347 15.73 13.31 9.04
C ARG A 347 14.63 13.42 7.98
N MET A 348 14.02 12.28 7.66
CA MET A 348 12.70 12.17 7.06
C MET A 348 11.63 12.16 8.16
N LEU A 349 10.79 13.19 8.22
CA LEU A 349 9.57 13.18 9.03
C LEU A 349 8.50 12.31 8.35
N PRO A 350 7.63 11.58 9.08
CA PRO A 350 6.52 10.89 8.46
C PRO A 350 5.43 11.90 8.09
N ARG A 351 5.15 12.04 6.79
CA ARG A 351 3.93 12.69 6.29
C ARG A 351 2.77 11.69 6.24
N LEU A 352 1.61 12.13 5.73
CA LEU A 352 0.34 11.41 5.69
C LEU A 352 -0.35 11.13 7.05
N LYS A 353 -1.68 11.16 6.97
CA LYS A 353 -2.65 10.87 8.02
C LYS A 353 -2.90 9.35 8.11
N HIS A 354 -1.82 8.60 8.35
CA HIS A 354 -1.89 7.16 8.61
C HIS A 354 -2.59 6.89 9.96
N PRO A 355 -3.55 5.93 10.04
CA PRO A 355 -4.12 5.49 11.31
C PRO A 355 -3.08 4.95 12.31
N ARG A 356 -3.41 4.98 13.60
CA ARG A 356 -2.65 4.25 14.64
C ARG A 356 -2.98 2.76 14.58
N GLY A 357 -2.13 1.91 15.17
CA GLY A 357 -2.44 0.48 15.38
C GLY A 357 -1.75 -0.51 14.44
N ALA A 358 -0.69 -0.09 13.75
CA ALA A 358 0.05 -0.95 12.80
C ALA A 358 1.53 -1.11 13.19
N THR A 359 2.18 0.01 13.49
CA THR A 359 3.55 0.14 14.03
C THR A 359 3.50 0.64 15.48
N THR A 360 4.61 0.48 16.23
CA THR A 360 4.74 1.02 17.61
C THR A 360 4.73 2.56 17.63
N ASP A 361 5.61 3.19 16.84
CA ASP A 361 5.64 4.64 16.62
C ASP A 361 4.89 5.00 15.31
N LYS A 362 5.08 6.22 14.77
CA LYS A 362 4.36 6.70 13.59
C LYS A 362 4.81 5.93 12.33
N PRO A 363 3.90 5.35 11.53
CA PRO A 363 4.28 4.61 10.32
C PRO A 363 4.76 5.54 9.19
N VAL A 364 5.76 5.08 8.45
CA VAL A 364 6.14 5.56 7.11
C VAL A 364 5.91 4.43 6.11
N SER A 365 5.04 4.65 5.12
CA SER A 365 4.89 3.73 3.99
C SER A 365 6.13 3.69 3.10
N ALA A 366 6.58 2.48 2.77
CA ALA A 366 7.63 2.17 1.80
C ALA A 366 7.33 0.81 1.13
N THR A 367 7.96 0.48 0.01
CA THR A 367 7.76 -0.81 -0.67
C THR A 367 8.99 -1.71 -0.58
N VAL A 368 8.75 -3.01 -0.58
CA VAL A 368 9.76 -4.07 -0.64
C VAL A 368 10.37 -4.26 -2.04
N SER A 369 9.87 -3.59 -3.10
CA SER A 369 10.35 -3.76 -4.48
C SER A 369 10.86 -2.45 -5.09
N LEU A 370 12.08 -2.48 -5.64
CA LEU A 370 12.63 -1.38 -6.43
C LEU A 370 11.78 -1.06 -7.67
N LYS A 371 11.17 -2.11 -8.27
CA LYS A 371 10.29 -1.96 -9.44
C LYS A 371 9.05 -1.14 -9.12
N LEU A 372 8.50 -1.25 -7.90
CA LEU A 372 7.37 -0.41 -7.50
C LEU A 372 7.79 1.03 -7.19
N VAL A 373 9.00 1.29 -6.65
CA VAL A 373 9.47 2.69 -6.57
C VAL A 373 9.70 3.30 -7.96
N HIS A 374 10.15 2.53 -8.94
CA HIS A 374 10.19 2.99 -10.33
C HIS A 374 8.79 3.35 -10.88
N GLU A 375 7.72 2.69 -10.40
CA GLU A 375 6.33 2.97 -10.81
C GLU A 375 5.71 4.12 -9.99
N TYR A 376 5.92 4.18 -8.67
CA TYR A 376 5.45 5.27 -7.79
C TYR A 376 6.17 6.60 -8.03
N ALA A 377 7.49 6.57 -8.33
CA ALA A 377 8.23 7.74 -8.79
C ALA A 377 8.01 8.02 -10.29
N GLY A 378 7.16 7.25 -10.97
CA GLY A 378 6.75 7.48 -12.35
C GLY A 378 7.90 7.51 -13.35
N LYS A 379 8.88 6.61 -13.19
CA LYS A 379 10.18 6.60 -13.91
C LYS A 379 10.97 7.92 -13.81
N GLY A 380 10.62 8.76 -12.86
CA GLY A 380 11.10 10.13 -12.72
C GLY A 380 10.51 11.15 -13.70
N ILE A 381 9.45 10.81 -14.43
CA ILE A 381 8.78 11.67 -15.43
C ILE A 381 7.31 12.00 -15.12
N ASP A 382 6.61 11.20 -14.31
CA ASP A 382 5.26 11.57 -13.87
C ASP A 382 5.32 12.69 -12.81
N SER A 383 4.30 13.54 -12.80
CA SER A 383 4.21 14.67 -11.86
C SER A 383 4.09 14.19 -10.42
N PRO A 384 4.76 14.85 -9.45
CA PRO A 384 4.48 14.70 -8.02
C PRO A 384 2.99 14.84 -7.69
N ASP A 385 2.51 14.19 -6.63
CA ASP A 385 1.13 14.39 -6.17
C ASP A 385 0.96 15.88 -5.76
N PRO A 386 0.04 16.64 -6.40
CA PRO A 386 -0.16 18.05 -6.13
C PRO A 386 -0.52 18.38 -4.68
N VAL A 387 -0.95 17.40 -3.88
CA VAL A 387 -1.26 17.57 -2.45
C VAL A 387 0.02 17.77 -1.62
N TYR A 388 1.11 17.05 -1.89
CA TYR A 388 2.37 17.26 -1.15
C TYR A 388 3.09 18.53 -1.60
N LEU A 389 2.93 18.94 -2.86
CA LEU A 389 3.44 20.22 -3.37
C LEU A 389 2.80 21.46 -2.72
N LEU A 390 1.80 21.26 -1.84
CA LEU A 390 1.26 22.31 -0.98
C LEU A 390 2.10 22.56 0.29
N TYR A 391 3.14 21.77 0.58
CA TYR A 391 3.98 21.94 1.75
C TYR A 391 5.38 22.41 1.34
N ASN A 392 5.83 23.56 1.83
CA ASN A 392 7.14 24.11 1.46
C ASN A 392 8.31 23.32 2.07
N ASN A 393 8.12 22.76 3.27
CA ASN A 393 9.09 21.92 3.98
C ASN A 393 8.38 20.82 4.81
N GLN A 394 9.15 19.92 5.43
CA GLN A 394 8.63 18.82 6.26
C GLN A 394 7.91 19.27 7.53
N LYS A 395 8.27 20.44 8.08
CA LYS A 395 7.79 20.96 9.36
C LYS A 395 6.47 21.72 9.23
N ASN A 396 6.11 22.25 8.06
CA ASN A 396 4.81 22.89 7.85
C ASN A 396 3.67 21.90 8.22
N LYS A 397 2.88 22.24 9.23
CA LYS A 397 1.79 21.41 9.77
C LYS A 397 0.56 21.39 8.85
N TYR A 398 0.33 22.46 8.12
CA TYR A 398 -0.83 22.66 7.26
C TYR A 398 -0.38 22.92 5.82
N PRO A 399 -1.21 22.57 4.82
CA PRO A 399 -0.93 22.91 3.44
C PRO A 399 -1.04 24.43 3.23
N GLY A 400 -0.15 24.98 2.42
CA GLY A 400 -0.25 26.32 1.87
C GLY A 400 -1.25 26.41 0.71
N ARG A 401 -1.29 27.58 0.07
CA ARG A 401 -2.12 27.86 -1.12
C ARG A 401 -1.23 28.14 -2.34
N LYS A 402 -1.69 27.87 -3.56
CA LYS A 402 -0.94 28.31 -4.75
C LYS A 402 -1.03 29.84 -4.90
N PRO A 403 -0.05 30.50 -5.55
CA PRO A 403 -0.17 31.92 -5.87
C PRO A 403 -1.46 32.22 -6.62
N GLY A 404 -2.23 33.20 -6.14
CA GLY A 404 -3.54 33.56 -6.68
C GLY A 404 -4.74 32.73 -6.17
N ASP A 405 -4.54 31.60 -5.47
CA ASP A 405 -5.65 30.91 -4.81
C ASP A 405 -6.19 31.74 -3.63
N PRO A 406 -7.51 31.73 -3.37
CA PRO A 406 -8.10 32.39 -2.22
C PRO A 406 -7.66 31.73 -0.91
N ALA A 407 -7.46 32.54 0.13
CA ALA A 407 -7.16 32.02 1.47
C ALA A 407 -8.29 31.11 1.97
N ASN A 408 -7.93 29.92 2.47
CA ASN A 408 -8.87 28.91 2.91
C ASN A 408 -8.36 28.21 4.17
N GLU A 409 -8.79 28.69 5.33
CA GLU A 409 -8.38 28.19 6.65
C GLU A 409 -8.82 26.75 6.94
N SER A 410 -9.70 26.16 6.11
CA SER A 410 -10.22 24.79 6.29
C SER A 410 -9.25 23.66 5.94
N GLY A 411 -8.01 23.96 5.57
CA GLY A 411 -6.97 22.94 5.39
C GLY A 411 -6.73 22.13 6.67
N GLU A 412 -7.11 20.84 6.65
CA GLU A 412 -6.70 19.87 7.68
C GLU A 412 -5.18 19.65 7.65
N SER A 413 -4.61 19.16 8.75
CA SER A 413 -3.22 18.70 8.78
C SER A 413 -3.15 17.28 8.21
N ASP A 414 -2.09 16.98 7.45
CA ASP A 414 -1.71 15.58 7.18
C ASP A 414 -1.05 14.91 8.40
N ASN A 415 -0.87 15.64 9.51
CA ASN A 415 -0.06 15.21 10.65
C ASN A 415 -0.78 15.35 12.01
N ASP A 416 -1.88 14.59 12.18
CA ASP A 416 -2.59 14.44 13.47
C ASP A 416 -1.77 13.74 14.57
N TRP A 417 -0.53 13.31 14.27
CA TRP A 417 0.38 12.67 15.22
C TRP A 417 1.24 13.68 16.01
N SER A 418 0.84 14.96 16.11
CA SER A 418 1.65 16.00 16.78
C SER A 418 1.91 15.77 18.29
N GLU A 419 1.21 14.84 18.95
CA GLU A 419 1.52 14.39 20.33
C GLU A 419 2.64 13.33 20.40
N ALA A 420 2.94 12.69 19.27
CA ALA A 420 3.94 11.64 19.13
C ALA A 420 5.23 12.14 18.46
N SER A 421 5.31 13.42 18.10
CA SER A 421 6.50 14.05 17.51
C SER A 421 7.32 14.76 18.59
N ASP A 422 8.63 14.50 18.64
CA ASP A 422 9.62 15.32 19.36
C ASP A 422 9.89 16.64 18.60
N VAL A 423 9.50 16.72 17.32
CA VAL A 423 9.73 17.86 16.43
C VAL A 423 8.52 18.78 16.44
N GLU A 424 8.74 20.04 16.82
CA GLU A 424 7.75 21.12 16.70
C GLU A 424 7.44 21.37 15.22
N LEU A 425 6.14 21.31 14.88
CA LEU A 425 5.65 21.57 13.53
C LEU A 425 5.23 23.04 13.43
N ASP A 426 5.67 23.69 12.36
CA ASP A 426 5.30 25.05 12.03
C ASP A 426 3.77 25.16 11.85
N PRO A 427 3.07 25.99 12.66
CA PRO A 427 1.62 26.14 12.61
C PRO A 427 1.13 27.13 11.53
N GLU A 428 2.01 27.72 10.71
CA GLU A 428 1.62 28.66 9.66
C GLU A 428 0.57 28.07 8.69
N ARG A 429 -0.33 28.94 8.22
CA ARG A 429 -1.43 28.62 7.31
C ARG A 429 -1.50 29.67 6.21
N ASN A 430 -2.00 29.28 5.03
CA ASN A 430 -2.19 30.17 3.87
C ASN A 430 -0.90 30.82 3.32
N TYR A 431 0.29 30.33 3.71
CA TYR A 431 1.54 30.67 3.05
C TYR A 431 1.47 30.31 1.56
N GLU A 432 2.15 31.08 0.71
CA GLU A 432 2.23 30.76 -0.71
C GLU A 432 3.24 29.62 -0.94
N THR A 433 2.82 28.64 -1.73
CA THR A 433 3.61 27.44 -1.97
C THR A 433 4.72 27.76 -2.96
N VAL A 434 5.95 27.32 -2.71
CA VAL A 434 7.08 27.48 -3.65
C VAL A 434 7.28 26.24 -4.53
N ARG A 435 6.62 25.13 -4.19
CA ARG A 435 6.80 23.80 -4.80
C ARG A 435 5.72 23.40 -5.80
N HIS A 436 4.70 24.22 -6.00
CA HIS A 436 3.52 23.88 -6.83
C HIS A 436 3.81 23.60 -8.30
N ASP A 437 4.98 23.99 -8.80
CA ASP A 437 5.48 23.76 -10.16
C ASP A 437 6.48 22.58 -10.27
N GLN A 438 6.88 21.97 -9.15
CA GLN A 438 7.86 20.88 -9.10
C GLN A 438 7.43 19.67 -9.95
N LYS A 439 8.37 19.13 -10.75
CA LYS A 439 8.12 18.06 -11.74
C LYS A 439 8.98 16.81 -11.52
N ILE A 440 9.54 16.67 -10.32
CA ILE A 440 10.54 15.66 -9.98
C ILE A 440 10.08 14.96 -8.69
N ILE A 441 9.77 13.67 -8.78
CA ILE A 441 9.73 12.74 -7.64
C ILE A 441 11.12 12.10 -7.51
N PHE A 442 11.64 11.99 -6.29
CA PHE A 442 12.91 11.32 -5.99
C PHE A 442 12.68 9.87 -5.54
N ALA A 443 13.69 9.02 -5.73
CA ALA A 443 13.67 7.63 -5.30
C ALA A 443 14.73 7.43 -4.21
N TYR A 444 14.36 6.74 -3.14
CA TYR A 444 15.21 6.52 -1.97
C TYR A 444 15.26 5.05 -1.57
N ILE A 445 16.41 4.65 -1.02
CA ILE A 445 16.58 3.43 -0.24
C ILE A 445 16.77 3.84 1.21
N ILE A 446 15.99 3.23 2.10
CA ILE A 446 16.01 3.48 3.53
C ILE A 446 16.68 2.30 4.21
N ASP A 447 17.75 2.54 4.97
CA ASP A 447 18.40 1.53 5.82
C ASP A 447 17.51 1.19 7.02
N THR A 448 16.71 0.14 6.86
CA THR A 448 15.77 -0.36 7.86
C THR A 448 16.40 -1.32 8.87
N ARG A 449 17.72 -1.56 8.82
CA ARG A 449 18.39 -2.45 9.77
C ARG A 449 18.16 -1.96 11.21
N LYS A 450 17.67 -2.87 12.06
CA LYS A 450 17.29 -2.62 13.47
C LYS A 450 16.09 -1.67 13.67
N MET A 451 15.31 -1.40 12.62
CA MET A 451 14.03 -0.68 12.71
C MET A 451 12.88 -1.70 12.66
N GLU A 452 11.74 -1.38 13.28
CA GLU A 452 10.51 -2.16 13.12
C GLU A 452 9.98 -1.99 11.69
N VAL A 453 9.93 -3.10 10.94
CA VAL A 453 9.32 -3.21 9.62
C VAL A 453 8.12 -4.17 9.69
N VAL A 454 6.92 -3.62 9.49
CA VAL A 454 5.65 -4.35 9.50
C VAL A 454 5.28 -4.71 8.06
N LEU A 455 5.19 -6.02 7.79
CA LEU A 455 4.90 -6.58 6.47
C LEU A 455 3.43 -7.03 6.39
N ARG A 456 2.68 -6.44 5.45
CA ARG A 456 1.23 -6.66 5.24
C ARG A 456 0.88 -8.14 5.05
N GLU A 457 1.40 -8.75 3.99
CA GLU A 457 1.00 -10.11 3.59
C GLU A 457 1.45 -11.17 4.60
N GLU A 458 2.58 -10.97 5.26
CA GLU A 458 3.05 -11.88 6.31
C GLU A 458 2.18 -11.77 7.58
N ASN A 459 1.65 -10.57 7.90
CA ASN A 459 0.61 -10.43 8.93
C ASN A 459 -0.70 -11.10 8.50
N HIS A 460 -1.15 -10.91 7.27
CA HIS A 460 -2.37 -11.56 6.77
C HIS A 460 -2.27 -13.10 6.77
N LEU A 461 -1.09 -13.68 6.55
CA LEU A 461 -0.85 -15.12 6.59
C LEU A 461 -0.71 -15.68 8.01
N LEU A 462 0.08 -15.03 8.87
CA LEU A 462 0.49 -15.59 10.18
C LEU A 462 -0.35 -15.06 11.36
N ASN A 463 -1.10 -13.97 11.16
CA ASN A 463 -1.59 -13.12 12.25
C ASN A 463 -2.89 -12.37 11.86
N ALA A 464 -3.83 -13.06 11.21
CA ALA A 464 -5.07 -12.47 10.69
C ALA A 464 -5.82 -11.63 11.75
N ALA A 465 -5.81 -12.08 13.01
CA ALA A 465 -6.43 -11.41 14.17
C ALA A 465 -5.95 -9.97 14.43
N ALA A 466 -4.81 -9.50 13.88
CA ALA A 466 -4.44 -8.09 13.95
C ALA A 466 -5.38 -7.20 13.11
N ARG A 467 -5.79 -7.68 11.93
CA ARG A 467 -6.77 -7.00 11.06
C ARG A 467 -8.13 -6.86 11.75
N ASP A 468 -8.58 -7.91 12.44
CA ASP A 468 -9.86 -7.91 13.16
C ASP A 468 -9.88 -6.99 14.39
N LYS A 469 -8.70 -6.71 14.95
CA LYS A 469 -8.48 -5.68 15.99
C LYS A 469 -8.41 -4.25 15.44
N GLY A 470 -8.50 -4.09 14.12
CA GLY A 470 -8.48 -2.80 13.44
C GLY A 470 -7.09 -2.29 13.06
N ALA A 471 -6.06 -3.15 13.03
CA ALA A 471 -4.75 -2.77 12.50
C ALA A 471 -4.86 -2.32 11.04
N TRP A 472 -4.38 -1.11 10.75
CA TRP A 472 -4.37 -0.57 9.39
C TRP A 472 -3.11 -1.00 8.65
N PHE A 473 -3.26 -1.80 7.59
CA PHE A 473 -2.20 -2.07 6.64
C PHE A 473 -2.44 -1.26 5.35
N PRO A 474 -1.40 -0.94 4.57
CA PRO A 474 -1.57 -0.32 3.27
C PRO A 474 -2.36 -1.19 2.30
N GLU A 475 -2.82 -0.59 1.20
CA GLU A 475 -3.66 -1.32 0.24
C GLU A 475 -2.89 -2.14 -0.79
N ASP A 476 -1.60 -1.87 -1.03
CA ASP A 476 -0.76 -2.62 -1.97
C ASP A 476 -0.11 -3.84 -1.28
N GLU A 477 0.00 -4.97 -1.99
CA GLU A 477 0.53 -6.24 -1.48
C GLU A 477 2.05 -6.18 -1.21
N LEU A 478 2.77 -5.27 -1.90
CA LEU A 478 4.22 -5.07 -1.80
C LEU A 478 4.59 -3.84 -0.95
N GLU A 479 3.62 -3.22 -0.28
CA GLU A 479 3.83 -2.05 0.59
C GLU A 479 3.91 -2.47 2.08
N ALA A 480 4.80 -1.82 2.81
CA ALA A 480 5.23 -2.13 4.16
C ALA A 480 5.35 -0.85 4.98
N LEU A 481 5.22 -0.97 6.30
CA LEU A 481 5.32 0.17 7.21
C LEU A 481 6.62 0.11 8.01
N ILE A 482 7.39 1.19 7.92
CA ILE A 482 8.51 1.46 8.83
C ILE A 482 7.96 2.19 10.05
N SER A 483 8.25 1.68 11.24
CA SER A 483 8.04 2.41 12.48
C SER A 483 9.09 3.51 12.57
N ALA A 484 8.69 4.74 12.26
CA ALA A 484 9.54 5.91 12.37
C ALA A 484 9.34 6.53 13.75
N SER A 485 10.45 6.69 14.48
CA SER A 485 10.46 7.21 15.86
C SER A 485 9.75 8.55 15.98
N LYS A 486 9.55 9.03 17.23
CA LYS A 486 9.13 10.41 17.51
C LYS A 486 9.92 11.50 16.79
N ARG A 487 11.14 11.21 16.34
CA ARG A 487 12.00 12.14 15.60
C ARG A 487 11.87 11.99 14.09
N GLY A 488 11.32 10.89 13.59
CA GLY A 488 11.37 10.48 12.19
C GLY A 488 12.41 9.38 11.94
N ILE A 489 12.88 9.29 10.70
CA ILE A 489 13.97 8.41 10.25
C ILE A 489 15.20 9.27 9.96
N ASP A 490 16.33 9.01 10.62
CA ASP A 490 17.57 9.79 10.46
C ASP A 490 18.00 9.91 8.98
N SER A 491 18.44 11.09 8.54
CA SER A 491 18.90 11.33 7.16
C SER A 491 20.09 10.45 6.79
N ASN A 492 20.90 10.06 7.79
CA ASN A 492 22.00 9.11 7.64
C ASN A 492 21.57 7.67 7.29
N ARG A 493 20.27 7.34 7.31
CA ARG A 493 19.71 6.08 6.80
C ARG A 493 19.17 6.20 5.37
N LEU A 494 19.08 7.42 4.82
CA LEU A 494 18.50 7.69 3.52
C LEU A 494 19.59 7.69 2.44
N TRP A 495 19.33 6.99 1.35
CA TRP A 495 20.20 6.92 0.18
C TRP A 495 19.40 7.31 -1.04
N LEU A 496 19.86 8.34 -1.76
CA LEU A 496 19.24 8.80 -3.00
C LEU A 496 19.65 7.87 -4.15
N LEU A 497 18.68 7.32 -4.87
CA LEU A 497 18.88 6.58 -6.11
C LEU A 497 19.08 7.53 -7.31
N ASP A 498 19.98 7.17 -8.22
CA ASP A 498 20.14 7.85 -9.51
C ASP A 498 18.91 7.63 -10.41
N SER A 499 18.74 8.48 -11.42
CA SER A 499 17.64 8.41 -12.40
C SER A 499 17.54 7.09 -13.15
N THR A 500 18.59 6.27 -13.13
CA THR A 500 18.62 4.94 -13.75
C THR A 500 18.25 3.81 -12.79
N LEU A 501 18.09 4.14 -11.50
CA LEU A 501 17.87 3.25 -10.36
C LEU A 501 18.94 2.16 -10.18
N THR A 502 20.18 2.41 -10.62
CA THR A 502 21.28 1.43 -10.49
C THR A 502 22.37 1.81 -9.50
N ARG A 503 22.38 3.04 -9.02
CA ARG A 503 23.32 3.47 -8.00
C ARG A 503 22.60 4.33 -6.98
N ALA A 504 22.99 4.19 -5.72
CA ALA A 504 22.54 5.09 -4.67
C ALA A 504 23.72 5.56 -3.83
N ALA A 505 23.67 6.83 -3.43
CA ALA A 505 24.61 7.42 -2.48
C ALA A 505 23.84 7.99 -1.28
N LYS A 506 24.50 8.03 -0.13
CA LYS A 506 23.93 8.53 1.12
C LYS A 506 23.53 10.01 1.00
N VAL A 507 22.39 10.39 1.55
CA VAL A 507 21.89 11.78 1.54
C VAL A 507 22.92 12.75 2.15
N GLU A 508 23.62 12.33 3.21
CA GLU A 508 24.73 13.07 3.83
C GLU A 508 25.84 13.42 2.84
N ASP A 509 26.32 12.43 2.08
CA ASP A 509 27.39 12.61 1.11
C ASP A 509 26.93 13.46 -0.08
N ILE A 510 25.71 13.25 -0.57
CA ILE A 510 25.09 14.07 -1.61
C ILE A 510 24.99 15.54 -1.19
N ALA A 511 24.63 15.81 0.08
CA ALA A 511 24.53 17.17 0.58
C ALA A 511 25.90 17.83 0.81
N TYR A 512 26.91 17.03 1.16
CA TYR A 512 28.30 17.46 1.31
C TYR A 512 28.94 17.82 -0.04
N GLU A 513 28.88 16.94 -1.06
CA GLU A 513 29.50 17.15 -2.39
C GLU A 513 28.82 18.25 -3.23
N ALA A 514 27.62 18.69 -2.82
CA ALA A 514 26.97 19.87 -3.37
C ALA A 514 27.51 21.18 -2.79
N GLY A 515 27.72 21.24 -1.47
CA GLY A 515 28.03 22.48 -0.75
C GLY A 515 26.82 23.43 -0.64
N TYR A 516 26.82 24.28 0.38
CA TYR A 516 25.64 25.04 0.83
C TYR A 516 24.90 25.82 -0.27
N GLN A 517 25.60 26.68 -1.02
CA GLN A 517 24.97 27.52 -2.05
C GLN A 517 24.37 26.68 -3.19
N SER A 518 25.12 25.70 -3.72
CA SER A 518 24.62 24.83 -4.79
C SER A 518 23.39 24.03 -4.39
N ARG A 519 23.24 23.66 -3.10
CA ARG A 519 22.03 22.99 -2.61
C ARG A 519 20.81 23.89 -2.73
N MET A 520 20.93 25.15 -2.30
CA MET A 520 19.84 26.13 -2.41
C MET A 520 19.50 26.41 -3.88
N ASP A 521 20.50 26.65 -4.73
CA ASP A 521 20.32 26.92 -6.16
C ASP A 521 19.69 25.73 -6.91
N MET A 522 20.02 24.50 -6.52
CA MET A 522 19.42 23.27 -7.08
C MET A 522 17.97 23.07 -6.60
N GLU A 523 17.74 23.20 -5.30
CA GLU A 523 16.42 23.03 -4.67
C GLU A 523 15.42 24.07 -5.17
N GLU A 524 15.80 25.35 -5.24
CA GLU A 524 14.92 26.39 -5.77
C GLU A 524 14.53 26.11 -7.22
N ARG A 525 15.47 25.66 -8.07
CA ARG A 525 15.16 25.34 -9.47
C ARG A 525 14.28 24.09 -9.59
N THR A 526 14.47 23.08 -8.75
CA THR A 526 13.55 21.92 -8.64
C THR A 526 12.13 22.37 -8.26
N HIS A 527 12.01 23.26 -7.27
CA HIS A 527 10.74 23.80 -6.79
C HIS A 527 10.02 24.67 -7.85
N ARG A 528 10.78 25.52 -8.56
CA ARG A 528 10.33 26.26 -9.76
C ARG A 528 10.14 25.38 -11.01
N GLY A 529 10.11 24.06 -10.86
CA GLY A 529 9.72 23.12 -11.92
C GLY A 529 10.74 22.89 -13.03
N ALA A 530 12.04 23.13 -12.80
CA ALA A 530 13.09 22.72 -13.72
C ALA A 530 13.27 21.20 -13.71
N TYR A 531 13.60 20.61 -14.86
CA TYR A 531 13.91 19.18 -14.99
C TYR A 531 15.39 18.90 -14.67
N ASN A 532 15.85 19.30 -13.48
CA ASN A 532 17.25 19.23 -13.08
C ASN A 532 17.70 17.92 -12.40
N ARG A 533 16.98 16.81 -12.62
CA ARG A 533 17.30 15.47 -12.06
C ARG A 533 18.76 15.05 -12.29
N TYR A 534 19.29 15.35 -13.47
CA TYR A 534 20.68 15.05 -13.86
C TYR A 534 21.74 15.72 -12.96
N GLU A 535 21.42 16.82 -12.29
CA GLU A 535 22.33 17.49 -11.35
C GLU A 535 22.46 16.68 -10.06
N TYR A 536 21.39 16.03 -9.61
CA TYR A 536 21.41 15.11 -8.47
C TYR A 536 22.13 13.81 -8.81
N ASP A 537 21.95 13.28 -10.04
CA ASP A 537 22.75 12.15 -10.54
C ASP A 537 24.25 12.49 -10.55
N ALA A 538 24.62 13.70 -10.97
CA ALA A 538 26.00 14.18 -10.96
C ALA A 538 26.58 14.35 -9.53
N LEU A 539 25.75 14.51 -8.49
CA LEU A 539 26.21 14.45 -7.10
C LEU A 539 26.52 13.01 -6.66
N ILE A 540 25.77 12.01 -7.15
CA ILE A 540 26.10 10.59 -6.94
C ILE A 540 27.45 10.27 -7.62
N ASP A 541 27.69 10.81 -8.82
CA ASP A 541 28.99 10.70 -9.51
C ASP A 541 30.13 11.39 -8.74
N LYS A 542 29.91 12.58 -8.17
CA LYS A 542 30.91 13.23 -7.30
C LYS A 542 31.22 12.42 -6.05
N ALA A 543 30.19 11.91 -5.36
CA ALA A 543 30.37 11.09 -4.17
C ALA A 543 31.21 9.84 -4.49
N ALA A 544 30.96 9.20 -5.62
CA ALA A 544 31.78 8.08 -6.11
C ALA A 544 33.25 8.50 -6.37
N GLN A 545 33.47 9.66 -7.01
CA GLN A 545 34.81 10.21 -7.29
C GLN A 545 35.57 10.61 -6.01
N ALA A 546 34.85 11.08 -4.98
CA ALA A 546 35.37 11.38 -3.65
C ALA A 546 35.60 10.13 -2.79
N GLY A 547 35.38 8.92 -3.32
CA GLY A 547 35.59 7.65 -2.62
C GLY A 547 34.55 7.34 -1.56
N LYS A 548 33.37 7.98 -1.60
CA LYS A 548 32.26 7.69 -0.69
C LYS A 548 31.61 6.35 -1.03
N PRO A 549 31.01 5.63 -0.06
CA PRO A 549 30.30 4.38 -0.32
C PRO A 549 29.13 4.57 -1.31
N ILE A 550 29.08 3.74 -2.35
CA ILE A 550 28.01 3.71 -3.35
C ILE A 550 27.36 2.31 -3.35
N LEU A 551 26.05 2.25 -3.11
CA LEU A 551 25.27 1.04 -3.29
C LEU A 551 24.98 0.87 -4.79
N THR A 552 25.33 -0.28 -5.36
CA THR A 552 25.19 -0.56 -6.81
C THR A 552 24.22 -1.73 -7.03
N LEU A 553 23.24 -1.54 -7.91
CA LEU A 553 22.15 -2.47 -8.23
C LEU A 553 22.19 -2.80 -9.73
N GLY A 554 22.47 -4.06 -10.06
CA GLY A 554 22.58 -4.52 -11.45
C GLY A 554 21.23 -4.59 -12.18
N LYS A 555 21.25 -4.41 -13.52
CA LYS A 555 20.04 -4.51 -14.37
C LYS A 555 19.68 -5.95 -14.79
N ASP A 556 20.36 -6.93 -14.23
CA ASP A 556 20.23 -8.37 -14.50
C ASP A 556 19.06 -9.03 -13.76
N LYS A 557 18.60 -8.44 -12.65
CA LYS A 557 17.47 -8.94 -11.85
C LYS A 557 16.57 -7.81 -11.34
N GLU A 558 15.39 -8.22 -10.88
CA GLU A 558 14.54 -7.40 -10.02
C GLU A 558 15.11 -7.41 -8.58
N TRP A 559 15.13 -6.25 -7.93
CA TRP A 559 15.68 -6.07 -6.57
C TRP A 559 14.59 -5.87 -5.53
N PHE A 560 14.68 -6.65 -4.45
CA PHE A 560 13.79 -6.57 -3.29
C PHE A 560 14.55 -6.14 -2.04
N ALA A 561 13.79 -5.79 -1.00
CA ALA A 561 14.25 -5.39 0.34
C ALA A 561 15.40 -6.27 0.88
N ASN A 562 15.27 -7.58 0.69
CA ASN A 562 16.17 -8.61 1.19
C ASN A 562 17.43 -8.81 0.32
N ASP A 563 17.46 -8.26 -0.90
CA ASP A 563 18.61 -8.32 -1.80
C ASP A 563 19.67 -7.25 -1.49
N ILE A 564 19.34 -6.23 -0.69
CA ILE A 564 20.22 -5.08 -0.44
C ILE A 564 21.35 -5.44 0.52
N ILE A 565 22.57 -5.45 -0.02
CA ILE A 565 23.82 -5.55 0.73
C ILE A 565 24.43 -4.14 0.77
N TRP A 566 24.40 -3.50 1.93
CA TRP A 566 24.99 -2.18 2.13
C TRP A 566 26.53 -2.23 1.96
N PRO A 567 27.15 -1.26 1.27
CA PRO A 567 28.61 -1.12 1.25
C PRO A 567 29.15 -0.81 2.65
N GLN A 568 30.45 -1.10 2.84
CA GLN A 568 31.19 -0.85 4.08
C GLN A 568 31.76 0.57 4.13
#